data_AF-A0AAV9BY70-F1
#
_entry.id   AF-A0AAV9BY70-F1
#
_cell.length_a   1.000
_cell.length_b   1.000
_cell.length_c   1.000
_cell.angle_alpha   90.00
_cell.angle_beta   90.00
_cell.angle_gamma   90.00
#
_symmetry.space_group_name_H-M   'P 1'
#
loop_
_entity.id
_entity.type
_entity.pdbx_description
1 polymer ?
#
loop_
_entity_poly.entity_id
_entity_poly.type
_entity_poly.pdbx_seq_one_letter_code
_entity_poly.pdbx_strand_id
1 'polypeptide(L)'
;MNHRFIACAGLRMEFERGTAVSLFGESIHRVKPEKNKNQMPFSEKFSKAGELHLARLDIGRFSENQKSAETMKAQAESDLLNAGKLVKDLTLQIDESNSRASARRRELLELKCTGMGALEESSDRRYMEVLKELDAVKLEFAELKLDVASLLEEKAWAELVSKSRSCSRSVEALKKEMEDTYEEQVIIELARIEAVKEFKEIEAKREAEVAQFLVKMEKTRKRIKELMRERKLSKDVERKLAITNSDVDVLQNELKFIKAFEKHSESNSDSSPNQMNQLSKDESGNPNLLESAMAELEAAKKELSSIKEEGFQCMSAMDILRGRLRKIYEEMGKLKKSEEKADSTIQMLNSKLLRAKSKLESATTASKTAKAIASNLSAASEQLQIEKESMEKERELINEETKTIKAEMENAESKIELAEERLEAALQELESVTVSEGIALENLRALTEKTVTARASMCMQNSTITISRFEYEYLSSHAEGAKEIADKRVAAAQAWVEALKAGERETLGKIESCRREADEMRLMEEQERQKSEKLLKAKKEVEQELHRAQKLNEATDVQIVLRPPRRSVKENSMTGSRRRSARIHRPNLPGKYAPRSPSITLKKRTKVMPNLAKFFRGKRSKQQ
;
A
#
# COMPACT_ATOMS: atom_id res chain seq x y z
N MET A 1 -19.66 -13.07 19.22
CA MET A 1 -18.35 -12.48 18.87
C MET A 1 -17.87 -13.17 17.61
N ASN A 2 -18.05 -12.55 16.46
CA ASN A 2 -17.44 -12.92 15.19
C ASN A 2 -17.62 -11.72 14.26
N HIS A 3 -16.54 -10.93 14.12
CA HIS A 3 -16.42 -9.91 13.10
C HIS A 3 -16.04 -10.62 11.80
N ARG A 4 -16.92 -10.59 10.80
CA ARG A 4 -16.55 -10.85 9.40
C ARG A 4 -16.52 -9.52 8.67
N PHE A 5 -15.33 -9.13 8.24
CA PHE A 5 -15.09 -8.08 7.27
C PHE A 5 -15.68 -8.53 5.93
N ILE A 6 -16.61 -7.75 5.37
CA ILE A 6 -17.03 -7.84 3.97
C ILE A 6 -16.29 -6.70 3.27
N ALA A 7 -15.33 -7.05 2.42
CA ALA A 7 -14.70 -6.13 1.49
C ALA A 7 -15.64 -5.95 0.28
N CYS A 8 -16.23 -4.77 0.13
CA CYS A 8 -16.90 -4.37 -1.10
C CYS A 8 -15.85 -3.84 -2.08
N ALA A 9 -15.56 -4.61 -3.13
CA ALA A 9 -14.85 -4.14 -4.30
C ALA A 9 -15.76 -3.20 -5.10
N GLY A 10 -15.44 -1.91 -5.08
CA GLY A 10 -16.03 -0.93 -6.00
C GLY A 10 -15.29 -0.99 -7.33
N LEU A 11 -15.95 -1.53 -8.35
CA LEU A 11 -15.54 -1.39 -9.75
C LEU A 11 -15.66 0.08 -10.16
N ARG A 12 -14.52 0.78 -10.22
CA ARG A 12 -14.39 2.06 -10.90
C ARG A 12 -14.12 1.78 -12.37
N MET A 13 -15.14 1.96 -13.21
CA MET A 13 -14.98 2.05 -14.66
C MET A 13 -14.31 3.38 -14.98
N GLU A 14 -13.03 3.37 -15.34
CA GLU A 14 -12.37 4.50 -15.97
C GLU A 14 -12.78 4.52 -17.44
N PHE A 15 -13.55 5.54 -17.82
CA PHE A 15 -13.91 5.80 -19.19
C PHE A 15 -12.91 6.83 -19.73
N GLU A 16 -11.83 6.34 -20.35
CA GLU A 16 -10.91 7.18 -21.12
C GLU A 16 -11.62 7.69 -22.39
N ARG A 17 -12.02 8.96 -22.40
CA ARG A 17 -12.24 9.68 -23.67
C ARG A 17 -10.98 10.47 -24.00
N GLY A 18 -10.10 9.85 -24.76
CA GLY A 18 -9.15 10.58 -25.60
C GLY A 18 -9.91 11.22 -26.77
N THR A 19 -10.12 12.54 -26.70
CA THR A 19 -10.46 13.34 -27.88
C THR A 19 -9.48 14.49 -27.93
N ALA A 20 -8.44 14.32 -28.74
CA ALA A 20 -7.59 15.41 -29.16
C ALA A 20 -8.33 16.23 -30.22
N VAL A 21 -8.62 17.50 -29.90
CA VAL A 21 -8.91 18.53 -30.90
C VAL A 21 -7.85 19.61 -30.71
N SER A 22 -6.89 19.60 -31.62
CA SER A 22 -5.89 20.65 -31.81
C SER A 22 -6.54 21.82 -32.52
N LEU A 23 -6.61 23.00 -31.90
CA LEU A 23 -6.90 24.28 -32.57
C LEU A 23 -6.23 25.44 -31.79
N PHE A 24 -5.41 26.21 -32.52
CA PHE A 24 -4.66 27.44 -32.15
C PHE A 24 -3.39 27.24 -31.29
N GLY A 25 -2.18 27.71 -31.63
CA GLY A 25 -1.74 28.72 -32.61
C GLY A 25 -0.92 29.80 -31.91
N GLU A 26 0.40 29.89 -32.21
CA GLU A 26 1.37 30.98 -31.87
C GLU A 26 1.74 31.18 -30.38
N SER A 27 2.95 31.56 -29.94
CA SER A 27 4.20 31.98 -30.57
C SER A 27 5.32 31.97 -29.49
N ILE A 28 6.51 31.45 -29.87
CA ILE A 28 7.88 31.95 -29.62
C ILE A 28 8.28 32.35 -28.17
N HIS A 29 9.26 31.66 -27.57
CA HIS A 29 10.62 32.20 -27.33
C HIS A 29 11.63 31.13 -26.89
N ARG A 30 12.80 31.22 -27.55
CA ARG A 30 13.98 30.36 -27.50
C ARG A 30 14.96 30.94 -26.49
N VAL A 31 15.23 30.25 -25.38
CA VAL A 31 16.45 30.45 -24.58
C VAL A 31 16.92 29.10 -24.01
N LYS A 32 18.05 28.62 -24.51
CA LYS A 32 19.07 27.90 -23.73
C LYS A 32 20.18 28.94 -23.46
N PRO A 33 20.97 28.89 -22.37
CA PRO A 33 21.60 27.66 -21.91
C PRO A 33 21.93 27.57 -20.39
N GLU A 34 22.62 26.48 -20.07
CA GLU A 34 23.75 26.37 -19.12
C GLU A 34 23.59 25.70 -17.75
N LYS A 35 24.55 24.80 -17.55
CA LYS A 35 24.84 23.99 -16.38
C LYS A 35 25.46 24.89 -15.31
N ASN A 36 24.96 24.81 -14.08
CA ASN A 36 25.79 25.08 -12.90
C ASN A 36 25.47 24.07 -11.81
N LYS A 37 26.46 23.21 -11.51
CA LYS A 37 26.53 22.46 -10.27
C LYS A 37 26.89 23.46 -9.17
N ASN A 38 26.14 23.48 -8.06
CA ASN A 38 26.69 23.66 -6.71
C ASN A 38 25.63 23.32 -5.64
N GLN A 39 26.02 22.38 -4.77
CA GLN A 39 25.75 22.33 -3.33
C GLN A 39 24.31 22.55 -2.83
N MET A 40 23.69 21.49 -2.32
CA MET A 40 22.63 21.58 -1.32
C MET A 40 23.25 21.46 0.08
N PRO A 41 23.22 22.51 0.90
CA PRO A 41 23.23 22.40 2.34
C PRO A 41 21.80 22.61 2.88
N PHE A 42 21.44 21.80 3.88
CA PHE A 42 20.37 22.06 4.85
C PHE A 42 18.90 22.04 4.40
N SER A 43 18.16 21.13 5.05
CA SER A 43 16.86 21.36 5.69
C SER A 43 16.27 22.76 5.50
N GLU A 44 15.40 22.92 4.51
CA GLU A 44 14.57 24.11 4.35
C GLU A 44 13.13 23.69 4.56
N LYS A 45 12.59 24.09 5.72
CA LYS A 45 11.15 24.11 5.97
C LYS A 45 10.52 24.80 4.77
N PHE A 46 9.61 24.14 4.06
CA PHE A 46 8.79 24.84 3.07
C PHE A 46 8.23 26.06 3.77
N SER A 47 8.55 27.25 3.25
CA SER A 47 7.92 28.46 3.77
C SER A 47 6.42 28.26 3.64
N LYS A 48 5.67 28.59 4.69
CA LYS A 48 4.19 28.53 4.73
C LYS A 48 3.54 29.08 3.46
N ALA A 49 4.20 30.04 2.80
CA ALA A 49 3.83 30.60 1.49
C ALA A 49 3.84 29.60 0.32
N GLY A 50 4.84 28.71 0.22
CA GLY A 50 4.92 27.70 -0.85
C GLY A 50 3.84 26.63 -0.74
N GLU A 51 3.55 26.16 0.49
CA GLU A 51 2.43 25.26 0.78
C GLU A 51 1.07 25.94 0.49
N LEU A 52 0.94 27.24 0.81
CA LEU A 52 -0.27 28.01 0.48
C LEU A 52 -0.48 28.17 -1.02
N HIS A 53 0.59 28.31 -1.81
CA HIS A 53 0.46 28.38 -3.28
C HIS A 53 0.05 27.03 -3.88
N LEU A 54 0.61 25.92 -3.41
CA LEU A 54 0.19 24.58 -3.84
C LEU A 54 -1.26 24.30 -3.43
N ALA A 55 -1.65 24.64 -2.20
CA ALA A 55 -3.02 24.51 -1.74
C ALA A 55 -3.99 25.38 -2.56
N ARG A 56 -3.60 26.59 -2.98
CA ARG A 56 -4.42 27.43 -3.88
C ARG A 56 -4.58 26.81 -5.26
N LEU A 57 -3.53 26.19 -5.81
CA LEU A 57 -3.61 25.47 -7.08
C LEU A 57 -4.52 24.24 -6.99
N ASP A 58 -4.44 23.50 -5.88
CA ASP A 58 -5.32 22.35 -5.62
C ASP A 58 -6.78 22.78 -5.45
N ILE A 59 -7.05 23.87 -4.72
CA ILE A 59 -8.40 24.45 -4.60
C ILE A 59 -8.96 24.85 -5.97
N GLY A 60 -8.12 25.44 -6.84
CA GLY A 60 -8.49 25.74 -8.22
C GLY A 60 -8.93 24.48 -8.98
N ARG A 61 -8.11 23.43 -8.95
CA ARG A 61 -8.42 22.13 -9.56
C ARG A 61 -9.69 21.49 -9.01
N PHE A 62 -9.89 21.51 -7.68
CA PHE A 62 -11.10 20.98 -7.07
C PHE A 62 -12.34 21.78 -7.47
N SER A 63 -12.24 23.10 -7.59
CA SER A 63 -13.36 23.95 -8.04
C SER A 63 -13.74 23.70 -9.50
N GLU A 64 -12.76 23.43 -10.36
CA GLU A 64 -12.99 23.12 -11.77
C GLU A 64 -13.57 21.71 -11.95
N ASN A 65 -13.05 20.74 -11.19
CA ASN A 65 -13.62 19.39 -11.11
C ASN A 65 -15.04 19.37 -10.54
N GLN A 66 -15.34 20.26 -9.59
CA GLN A 66 -16.69 20.40 -9.06
C GLN A 66 -17.64 20.93 -10.14
N LYS A 67 -17.25 21.97 -10.87
CA LYS A 67 -18.05 22.53 -11.97
C LYS A 67 -18.29 21.50 -13.08
N SER A 68 -17.26 20.75 -13.49
CA SER A 68 -17.42 19.71 -14.50
C SER A 68 -18.35 18.58 -14.03
N ALA A 69 -18.24 18.14 -12.77
CA ALA A 69 -19.15 17.18 -12.18
C ALA A 69 -20.60 17.69 -12.09
N GLU A 70 -20.80 18.97 -11.75
CA GLU A 70 -22.12 19.61 -11.73
C GLU A 70 -22.74 19.67 -13.13
N THR A 71 -21.97 20.01 -14.17
CA THR A 71 -22.46 20.00 -15.56
C THR A 71 -22.80 18.59 -16.05
N MET A 72 -22.00 17.58 -15.73
CA MET A 72 -22.30 16.18 -16.05
C MET A 72 -23.57 15.69 -15.33
N LYS A 73 -23.76 16.10 -14.07
CA LYS A 73 -24.96 15.78 -13.31
C LYS A 73 -26.22 16.40 -13.94
N ALA A 74 -26.16 17.68 -14.32
CA ALA A 74 -27.27 18.36 -14.99
C ALA A 74 -27.61 17.70 -16.34
N GLN A 75 -26.60 17.28 -17.11
CA GLN A 75 -26.80 16.53 -18.35
C GLN A 75 -27.50 15.19 -18.09
N ALA A 76 -27.04 14.42 -17.10
CA ALA A 76 -27.64 13.14 -16.75
C ALA A 76 -29.10 13.28 -16.26
N GLU A 77 -29.41 14.34 -15.49
CA GLU A 77 -30.78 14.64 -15.07
C GLU A 77 -31.68 15.00 -16.25
N SER A 78 -31.18 15.78 -17.22
CA SER A 78 -31.89 16.09 -18.47
C SER A 78 -32.17 14.83 -19.29
N ASP A 79 -31.17 13.96 -19.45
CA ASP A 79 -31.29 12.70 -20.19
C ASP A 79 -32.28 11.74 -19.52
N LEU A 80 -32.29 11.68 -18.18
CA LEU A 80 -33.26 10.89 -17.41
C LEU A 80 -34.68 11.44 -17.56
N LEU A 81 -34.85 12.76 -17.59
CA LEU A 81 -36.15 13.39 -17.83
C LEU A 81 -36.66 13.09 -19.24
N ASN A 82 -35.79 13.13 -20.25
CA ASN A 82 -36.11 12.77 -21.63
C ASN A 82 -36.47 11.27 -21.77
N ALA A 83 -35.69 10.38 -21.15
CA ALA A 83 -36.01 8.95 -21.08
C ALA A 83 -37.36 8.72 -20.38
N GLY A 84 -37.63 9.45 -19.29
CA GLY A 84 -38.91 9.40 -18.59
C GLY A 84 -40.09 9.87 -19.44
N LYS A 85 -39.91 10.89 -20.29
CA LYS A 85 -40.93 11.30 -21.29
C LYS A 85 -41.17 10.22 -22.31
N LEU A 86 -40.11 9.64 -22.88
CA LEU A 86 -40.22 8.57 -23.87
C LEU A 86 -40.92 7.33 -23.31
N VAL A 87 -40.64 6.96 -22.06
CA VAL A 87 -41.36 5.86 -21.39
C VAL A 87 -42.85 6.19 -21.24
N LYS A 88 -43.21 7.42 -20.86
CA LYS A 88 -44.62 7.83 -20.77
C LYS A 88 -45.31 7.80 -22.13
N ASP A 89 -44.63 8.27 -23.18
CA ASP A 89 -45.17 8.26 -24.55
C ASP A 89 -45.38 6.83 -25.05
N LEU A 90 -44.40 5.93 -24.83
CA LEU A 90 -44.56 4.51 -25.15
C LEU A 90 -45.68 3.84 -24.33
N THR A 91 -45.84 4.22 -23.06
CA THR A 91 -46.91 3.70 -22.21
C THR A 91 -48.28 4.14 -22.75
N LEU A 92 -48.42 5.41 -23.15
CA LEU A 92 -49.64 5.91 -23.80
C LEU A 92 -49.92 5.19 -25.12
N GLN A 93 -48.90 4.94 -25.94
CA GLN A 93 -49.06 4.18 -27.19
C GLN A 93 -49.50 2.73 -26.95
N ILE A 94 -48.98 2.08 -25.90
CA ILE A 94 -49.38 0.72 -25.50
C ILE A 94 -50.83 0.73 -25.03
N ASP A 95 -51.21 1.68 -24.18
CA ASP A 95 -52.58 1.79 -23.66
C ASP A 95 -53.59 2.12 -24.76
N GLU A 96 -53.21 2.96 -25.72
CA GLU A 96 -54.03 3.27 -26.91
C GLU A 96 -54.17 2.04 -27.82
N SER A 97 -53.08 1.29 -28.04
CA SER A 97 -53.11 0.03 -28.80
C SER A 97 -53.98 -1.02 -28.12
N ASN A 98 -53.85 -1.18 -26.80
CA ASN A 98 -54.68 -2.09 -25.99
C ASN A 98 -56.15 -1.68 -25.99
N SER A 99 -56.43 -0.38 -25.94
CA SER A 99 -57.80 0.15 -26.03
C SER A 99 -58.41 -0.15 -27.39
N ARG A 100 -57.67 0.08 -28.49
CA ARG A 100 -58.09 -0.30 -29.86
C ARG A 100 -58.31 -1.80 -30.02
N ALA A 101 -57.42 -2.63 -29.48
CA ALA A 101 -57.56 -4.08 -29.51
C ALA A 101 -58.78 -4.55 -28.70
N SER A 102 -59.04 -3.94 -27.54
CA SER A 102 -60.21 -4.25 -26.71
C SER A 102 -61.54 -3.80 -27.35
N ALA A 103 -61.54 -2.67 -28.06
CA ALA A 103 -62.69 -2.17 -28.82
C ALA A 103 -63.02 -3.11 -29.98
N ARG A 104 -62.01 -3.51 -30.78
CA ARG A 104 -62.17 -4.54 -31.83
C ARG A 104 -62.69 -5.87 -31.28
N ARG A 105 -62.21 -6.27 -30.10
CA ARG A 105 -62.68 -7.49 -29.43
C ARG A 105 -64.13 -7.38 -28.95
N ARG A 106 -64.58 -6.18 -28.54
CA ARG A 106 -65.98 -5.89 -28.20
C ARG A 106 -66.89 -5.86 -29.44
N GLU A 107 -66.46 -5.21 -30.53
CA GLU A 107 -67.18 -5.22 -31.82
C GLU A 107 -67.35 -6.65 -32.36
N LEU A 108 -66.32 -7.50 -32.26
CA LEU A 108 -66.39 -8.92 -32.60
C LEU A 108 -67.39 -9.71 -31.73
N LEU A 109 -67.58 -9.32 -30.47
CA LEU A 109 -68.53 -9.94 -29.57
C LEU A 109 -69.97 -9.43 -29.81
N GLU A 110 -70.15 -8.14 -30.13
CA GLU A 110 -71.45 -7.56 -30.48
C GLU A 110 -71.97 -8.07 -31.84
N LEU A 111 -71.09 -8.30 -32.81
CA LEU A 111 -71.41 -8.98 -34.08
C LEU A 111 -71.82 -10.45 -33.87
N LYS A 112 -71.36 -11.09 -32.79
CA LYS A 112 -71.72 -12.47 -32.45
C LYS A 112 -73.10 -12.58 -31.78
N CYS A 113 -73.63 -11.47 -31.25
CA CYS A 113 -74.93 -11.41 -30.58
C CYS A 113 -76.08 -10.88 -31.48
N THR A 114 -75.79 -10.44 -32.72
CA THR A 114 -76.78 -9.88 -33.67
C THR A 114 -76.99 -10.73 -34.93
N GLY A 115 -76.65 -12.03 -34.88
CA GLY A 115 -76.73 -12.93 -36.02
C GLY A 115 -77.60 -14.17 -35.81
N MET A 116 -78.86 -13.99 -35.39
CA MET A 116 -79.89 -15.03 -35.53
C MET A 116 -80.91 -14.58 -36.58
N GLY A 117 -80.88 -15.22 -37.76
CA GLY A 117 -81.99 -15.21 -38.71
C GLY A 117 -81.66 -14.85 -40.17
N ALA A 118 -81.62 -15.89 -41.01
CA ALA A 118 -82.01 -15.92 -42.43
C ALA A 118 -81.32 -14.98 -43.44
N LEU A 119 -80.33 -15.49 -44.18
CA LEU A 119 -80.25 -15.40 -45.65
C LEU A 119 -79.12 -16.34 -46.15
N GLU A 120 -79.49 -17.55 -46.57
CA GLU A 120 -78.62 -18.51 -47.25
C GLU A 120 -78.06 -17.90 -48.56
N GLU A 121 -76.80 -18.24 -48.87
CA GLU A 121 -76.03 -17.97 -50.10
C GLU A 121 -75.17 -16.69 -50.20
N SER A 122 -75.48 -15.55 -49.56
CA SER A 122 -74.58 -14.36 -49.61
C SER A 122 -73.59 -14.25 -48.44
N SER A 123 -73.88 -14.92 -47.32
CA SER A 123 -73.06 -14.92 -46.11
C SER A 123 -71.91 -15.93 -46.19
N ASP A 124 -72.13 -17.06 -46.86
CA ASP A 124 -71.10 -18.08 -47.09
C ASP A 124 -69.91 -17.55 -47.90
N ARG A 125 -70.16 -16.65 -48.87
CA ARG A 125 -69.08 -16.06 -49.66
C ARG A 125 -68.17 -15.15 -48.83
N ARG A 126 -68.75 -14.30 -47.98
CA ARG A 126 -67.99 -13.42 -47.07
C ARG A 126 -67.29 -14.21 -45.97
N TYR A 127 -67.93 -15.25 -45.45
CA TYR A 127 -67.32 -16.15 -44.48
C TYR A 127 -66.12 -16.92 -45.09
N MET A 128 -66.25 -17.39 -46.33
CA MET A 128 -65.16 -18.01 -47.09
C MET A 128 -64.01 -17.03 -47.40
N GLU A 129 -64.29 -15.76 -47.67
CA GLU A 129 -63.28 -14.70 -47.84
C GLU A 129 -62.53 -14.43 -46.52
N VAL A 130 -63.24 -14.30 -45.40
CA VAL A 130 -62.62 -14.12 -44.07
C VAL A 130 -61.78 -15.34 -43.66
N LEU A 131 -62.20 -16.56 -44.01
CA LEU A 131 -61.39 -17.76 -43.78
C LEU A 131 -60.09 -17.75 -44.60
N LYS A 132 -60.15 -17.32 -45.87
CA LYS A 132 -58.94 -17.17 -46.70
C LYS A 132 -57.99 -16.09 -46.18
N GLU A 133 -58.53 -14.96 -45.74
CA GLU A 133 -57.75 -13.89 -45.11
C GLU A 133 -57.13 -14.37 -43.78
N LEU A 134 -57.88 -15.13 -42.98
CA LEU A 134 -57.36 -15.72 -41.74
C LEU A 134 -56.22 -16.70 -42.02
N ASP A 135 -56.34 -17.54 -43.05
CA ASP A 135 -55.28 -18.46 -43.43
C ASP A 135 -54.07 -17.73 -44.04
N ALA A 136 -54.27 -16.64 -44.78
CA ALA A 136 -53.19 -15.76 -45.23
C ALA A 136 -52.45 -15.12 -44.04
N VAL A 137 -53.17 -14.57 -43.06
CA VAL A 137 -52.57 -13.98 -41.84
C VAL A 137 -51.84 -15.04 -41.00
N LYS A 138 -52.33 -16.29 -40.97
CA LYS A 138 -51.61 -17.39 -40.30
C LYS A 138 -50.29 -17.72 -41.00
N LEU A 139 -50.28 -17.69 -42.34
CA LEU A 139 -49.05 -17.90 -43.13
C LEU A 139 -48.07 -16.75 -42.91
N GLU A 140 -48.52 -15.50 -43.00
CA GLU A 140 -47.69 -14.31 -42.72
C GLU A 140 -47.16 -14.31 -41.28
N PHE A 141 -47.95 -14.78 -40.31
CA PHE A 141 -47.50 -14.93 -38.92
C PHE A 141 -46.46 -16.04 -38.76
N ALA A 142 -46.57 -17.13 -39.51
CA ALA A 142 -45.56 -18.18 -39.53
C ALA A 142 -44.26 -17.71 -40.17
N GLU A 143 -44.35 -16.92 -41.25
CA GLU A 143 -43.21 -16.27 -41.91
C GLU A 143 -42.53 -15.26 -40.99
N LEU A 144 -43.31 -14.37 -40.36
CA LEU A 144 -42.79 -13.39 -39.40
C LEU A 144 -42.11 -14.08 -38.18
N LYS A 145 -42.60 -15.24 -37.74
CA LYS A 145 -41.95 -16.02 -36.69
C LYS A 145 -40.57 -16.52 -37.12
N LEU A 146 -40.43 -16.96 -38.37
CA LEU A 146 -39.15 -17.38 -38.93
C LEU A 146 -38.20 -16.19 -39.08
N ASP A 147 -38.70 -15.05 -39.55
CA ASP A 147 -37.92 -13.81 -39.66
C ASP A 147 -37.43 -13.32 -38.29
N VAL A 148 -38.29 -13.33 -37.27
CA VAL A 148 -37.90 -12.96 -35.90
C VAL A 148 -36.86 -13.94 -35.34
N ALA A 149 -37.00 -15.24 -35.60
CA ALA A 149 -36.00 -16.22 -35.21
C ALA A 149 -34.64 -15.95 -35.90
N SER A 150 -34.66 -15.69 -37.21
CA SER A 150 -33.46 -15.37 -37.99
C SER A 150 -32.77 -14.08 -37.51
N LEU A 151 -33.54 -13.01 -37.24
CA LEU A 151 -33.01 -11.75 -36.72
C LEU A 151 -32.42 -11.91 -35.31
N LEU A 152 -33.01 -12.77 -34.46
CA LEU A 152 -32.45 -13.06 -33.15
C LEU A 152 -31.13 -13.82 -33.24
N GLU A 153 -31.01 -14.78 -34.16
CA GLU A 153 -29.75 -15.47 -34.44
C GLU A 153 -28.70 -14.50 -34.97
N GLU A 154 -29.03 -13.67 -35.97
CA GLU A 154 -28.11 -12.67 -36.52
C GLU A 154 -27.65 -11.66 -35.46
N LYS A 155 -28.56 -11.22 -34.58
CA LYS A 155 -28.22 -10.37 -33.43
C LYS A 155 -27.25 -11.07 -32.47
N ALA A 156 -27.48 -12.35 -32.17
CA ALA A 156 -26.59 -13.13 -31.30
C ALA A 156 -25.20 -13.26 -31.91
N TRP A 157 -25.11 -13.50 -33.23
CA TRP A 157 -23.85 -13.53 -33.98
C TRP A 157 -23.15 -12.17 -33.98
N ALA A 158 -23.87 -11.08 -34.22
CA ALA A 158 -23.32 -9.72 -34.19
C ALA A 158 -22.78 -9.36 -32.78
N GLU A 159 -23.50 -9.75 -31.72
CA GLU A 159 -23.08 -9.53 -30.34
C GLU A 159 -21.81 -10.34 -30.01
N LEU A 160 -21.74 -11.60 -30.44
CA LEU A 160 -20.56 -12.45 -30.27
C LEU A 160 -19.33 -11.87 -31.01
N VAL A 161 -19.51 -11.42 -32.25
CA VAL A 161 -18.44 -10.79 -33.04
C VAL A 161 -17.97 -9.49 -32.39
N SER A 162 -18.89 -8.68 -31.85
CA SER A 162 -18.53 -7.44 -31.15
C SER A 162 -17.71 -7.71 -29.88
N LYS A 163 -18.10 -8.71 -29.07
CA LYS A 163 -17.35 -9.15 -27.89
C LYS A 163 -15.99 -9.73 -28.26
N SER A 164 -15.91 -10.55 -29.31
CA SER A 164 -14.66 -11.11 -29.83
C SER A 164 -13.69 -10.01 -30.29
N ARG A 165 -14.19 -9.00 -31.02
CA ARG A 165 -13.39 -7.84 -31.44
C ARG A 165 -12.88 -7.01 -30.26
N SER A 166 -13.72 -6.80 -29.24
CA SER A 166 -13.30 -6.11 -28.02
C SER A 166 -12.21 -6.89 -27.28
N CYS A 167 -12.36 -8.21 -27.17
CA CYS A 167 -11.36 -9.09 -26.56
C CYS A 167 -10.04 -9.10 -27.35
N SER A 168 -10.09 -9.15 -28.69
CA SER A 168 -8.90 -9.08 -29.55
C SER A 168 -8.12 -7.78 -29.33
N ARG A 169 -8.81 -6.63 -29.27
CA ARG A 169 -8.16 -5.34 -29.00
C ARG A 169 -7.49 -5.29 -27.64
N SER A 170 -8.13 -5.82 -26.59
CA SER A 170 -7.49 -5.90 -25.27
C SER A 170 -6.29 -6.84 -25.26
N VAL A 171 -6.36 -7.97 -25.97
CA VAL A 171 -5.23 -8.91 -26.08
C VAL A 171 -4.07 -8.30 -26.86
N GLU A 172 -4.35 -7.55 -27.94
CA GLU A 172 -3.34 -6.82 -28.70
C GLU A 172 -2.69 -5.69 -27.88
N ALA A 173 -3.48 -4.98 -27.06
CA ALA A 173 -2.95 -3.96 -26.15
C ALA A 173 -2.02 -4.59 -25.09
N LEU A 174 -2.44 -5.69 -24.45
CA LEU A 174 -1.61 -6.42 -23.49
C LEU A 174 -0.34 -6.98 -24.12
N LYS A 175 -0.39 -7.44 -25.38
CA LYS A 175 0.82 -7.88 -26.10
C LYS A 175 1.82 -6.76 -26.30
N LYS A 176 1.36 -5.57 -26.69
CA LYS A 176 2.23 -4.39 -26.81
C LYS A 176 2.83 -3.98 -25.48
N GLU A 177 2.02 -3.95 -24.41
CA GLU A 177 2.53 -3.66 -23.06
C GLU A 177 3.55 -4.71 -22.59
N MET A 178 3.35 -5.99 -22.91
CA MET A 178 4.37 -7.01 -22.67
C MET A 178 5.65 -6.75 -23.46
N GLU A 179 5.55 -6.43 -24.76
CA GLU A 179 6.72 -6.08 -25.59
C GLU A 179 7.47 -4.86 -25.02
N ASP A 180 6.76 -3.79 -24.65
CA ASP A 180 7.35 -2.58 -24.05
C ASP A 180 8.07 -2.92 -22.72
N THR A 181 7.45 -3.72 -21.84
CA THR A 181 8.09 -4.14 -20.58
C THR A 181 9.30 -5.05 -20.80
N TYR A 182 9.30 -5.89 -21.85
CA TYR A 182 10.47 -6.67 -22.23
C TYR A 182 11.60 -5.78 -22.74
N GLU A 183 11.31 -4.75 -23.54
CA GLU A 183 12.30 -3.77 -23.99
C GLU A 183 12.90 -3.00 -22.81
N GLU A 184 12.07 -2.54 -21.87
CA GLU A 184 12.53 -1.90 -20.63
C GLU A 184 13.42 -2.83 -19.80
N GLN A 185 13.04 -4.09 -19.65
CA GLN A 185 13.83 -5.09 -18.93
C GLN A 185 15.21 -5.29 -19.59
N VAL A 186 15.27 -5.34 -20.92
CA VAL A 186 16.54 -5.45 -21.66
C VAL A 186 17.42 -4.22 -21.40
N ILE A 187 16.86 -3.01 -21.40
CA ILE A 187 17.61 -1.78 -21.09
C ILE A 187 18.17 -1.82 -19.67
N ILE A 188 17.38 -2.27 -18.69
CA ILE A 188 17.80 -2.41 -17.29
C ILE A 188 18.94 -3.42 -17.16
N GLU A 189 18.85 -4.58 -17.81
CA GLU A 189 19.91 -5.59 -17.76
C GLU A 189 21.19 -5.11 -18.47
N LEU A 190 21.07 -4.35 -19.58
CA LEU A 190 22.24 -3.73 -20.21
C LEU A 190 22.92 -2.71 -19.28
N ALA A 191 22.15 -1.84 -18.64
CA ALA A 191 22.68 -0.87 -17.67
C ALA A 191 23.34 -1.58 -16.47
N ARG A 192 22.78 -2.70 -16.02
CA ARG A 192 23.36 -3.54 -14.97
C ARG A 192 24.69 -4.15 -15.41
N ILE A 193 24.76 -4.70 -16.63
CA ILE A 193 26.00 -5.27 -17.18
C ILE A 193 27.08 -4.19 -17.29
N GLU A 194 26.72 -2.99 -17.76
CA GLU A 194 27.64 -1.87 -17.86
C GLU A 194 28.15 -1.42 -16.48
N ALA A 195 27.27 -1.25 -15.50
CA ALA A 195 27.65 -0.91 -14.13
C ALA A 195 28.60 -1.95 -13.51
N VAL A 196 28.38 -3.25 -13.75
CA VAL A 196 29.27 -4.32 -13.28
C VAL A 196 30.64 -4.26 -13.97
N LYS A 197 30.70 -3.91 -15.26
CA LYS A 197 31.98 -3.74 -15.97
C LYS A 197 32.76 -2.55 -15.40
N GLU A 198 32.13 -1.39 -15.25
CA GLU A 198 32.76 -0.21 -14.67
C GLU A 198 33.26 -0.47 -13.24
N PHE A 199 32.47 -1.19 -12.44
CA PHE A 199 32.87 -1.57 -11.10
C PHE A 199 34.16 -2.42 -11.09
N LYS A 200 34.24 -3.43 -11.95
CA LYS A 200 35.44 -4.27 -12.09
C LYS A 200 36.66 -3.47 -12.54
N GLU A 201 36.47 -2.49 -13.45
CA GLU A 201 37.56 -1.60 -13.85
C GLU A 201 38.05 -0.70 -12.71
N ILE A 202 37.14 -0.21 -11.88
CA ILE A 202 37.49 0.60 -10.70
C ILE A 202 38.24 -0.26 -9.68
N GLU A 203 37.82 -1.50 -9.45
CA GLU A 203 38.53 -2.44 -8.58
C GLU A 203 39.95 -2.72 -9.08
N ALA A 204 40.12 -3.03 -10.36
CA ALA A 204 41.43 -3.25 -10.97
C ALA A 204 42.35 -2.01 -10.83
N LYS A 205 41.80 -0.80 -11.01
CA LYS A 205 42.54 0.46 -10.79
C LYS A 205 42.97 0.61 -9.33
N ARG A 206 42.08 0.34 -8.37
CA ARG A 206 42.39 0.39 -6.93
C ARG A 206 43.46 -0.63 -6.55
N GLU A 207 43.37 -1.85 -7.06
CA GLU A 207 44.39 -2.89 -6.81
C GLU A 207 45.76 -2.47 -7.35
N ALA A 208 45.81 -1.91 -8.55
CA ALA A 208 47.05 -1.40 -9.13
C ALA A 208 47.64 -0.23 -8.32
N GLU A 209 46.81 0.71 -7.85
CA GLU A 209 47.23 1.80 -6.98
C GLU A 209 47.77 1.30 -5.63
N VAL A 210 47.09 0.32 -5.01
CA VAL A 210 47.54 -0.33 -3.77
C VAL A 210 48.88 -1.03 -4.00
N ALA A 211 49.04 -1.78 -5.09
CA ALA A 211 50.30 -2.44 -5.42
C ALA A 211 51.45 -1.43 -5.60
N GLN A 212 51.20 -0.32 -6.31
CA GLN A 212 52.19 0.74 -6.46
C GLN A 212 52.53 1.41 -5.12
N PHE A 213 51.54 1.64 -4.27
CA PHE A 213 51.74 2.24 -2.95
C PHE A 213 52.55 1.30 -2.04
N LEU A 214 52.26 0.00 -2.06
CA LEU A 214 53.03 -1.01 -1.33
C LEU A 214 54.50 -1.04 -1.76
N VAL A 215 54.78 -1.03 -3.07
CA VAL A 215 56.16 -0.95 -3.58
C VAL A 215 56.86 0.33 -3.13
N LYS A 216 56.17 1.48 -3.16
CA LYS A 216 56.72 2.76 -2.66
C LYS A 216 57.00 2.71 -1.16
N MET A 217 56.07 2.18 -0.36
CA MET A 217 56.25 1.99 1.08
C MET A 217 57.42 1.06 1.41
N GLU A 218 57.58 -0.02 0.65
CA GLU A 218 58.69 -0.94 0.88
C GLU A 218 60.04 -0.29 0.56
N LYS A 219 60.11 0.49 -0.53
CA LYS A 219 61.29 1.30 -0.88
C LYS A 219 61.64 2.31 0.21
N THR A 220 60.65 3.07 0.72
CA THR A 220 60.90 4.03 1.82
C THR A 220 61.32 3.31 3.10
N ARG A 221 60.72 2.16 3.41
CA ARG A 221 61.13 1.34 4.55
C ARG A 221 62.57 0.82 4.42
N LYS A 222 63.00 0.40 3.22
CA LYS A 222 64.39 0.02 2.93
C LYS A 222 65.34 1.21 3.13
N ARG A 223 64.99 2.39 2.59
CA ARG A 223 65.75 3.64 2.77
C ARG A 223 65.90 4.03 4.24
N ILE A 224 64.83 3.93 5.03
CA ILE A 224 64.87 4.19 6.48
C ILE A 224 65.83 3.22 7.17
N LYS A 225 65.82 1.93 6.82
CA LYS A 225 66.76 0.94 7.37
C LYS A 225 68.22 1.26 7.02
N GLU A 226 68.50 1.71 5.81
CA GLU A 226 69.84 2.18 5.40
C GLU A 226 70.29 3.38 6.22
N LEU A 227 69.47 4.44 6.29
CA LEU A 227 69.76 5.64 7.08
C LEU A 227 69.97 5.34 8.56
N MET A 228 69.24 4.37 9.12
CA MET A 228 69.47 3.91 10.49
C MET A 228 70.83 3.23 10.68
N ARG A 229 71.33 2.48 9.68
CA ARG A 229 72.68 1.89 9.73
C ARG A 229 73.75 2.96 9.59
N GLU A 230 73.60 3.88 8.65
CA GLU A 230 74.52 5.03 8.48
C GLU A 230 74.58 5.88 9.76
N ARG A 231 73.44 6.15 10.41
CA ARG A 231 73.40 6.85 11.71
C ARG A 231 74.18 6.09 12.79
N LYS A 232 74.09 4.76 12.84
CA LYS A 232 74.86 3.95 13.80
C LYS A 232 76.36 4.09 13.54
N LEU A 233 76.78 3.95 12.28
CA LEU A 233 78.17 4.14 11.87
C LEU A 233 78.68 5.56 12.19
N SER A 234 77.88 6.59 11.91
CA SER A 234 78.20 7.98 12.26
C SER A 234 78.40 8.15 13.76
N LYS A 235 77.56 7.55 14.60
CA LYS A 235 77.73 7.56 16.07
C LYS A 235 78.97 6.80 16.52
N ASP A 236 79.35 5.72 15.82
CA ASP A 236 80.58 4.99 16.11
C ASP A 236 81.82 5.84 15.77
N VAL A 237 81.79 6.55 14.62
CA VAL A 237 82.85 7.49 14.21
C VAL A 237 82.93 8.67 15.17
N GLU A 238 81.79 9.24 15.57
CA GLU A 238 81.73 10.33 16.57
C GLU A 238 82.35 9.89 17.91
N ARG A 239 82.06 8.66 18.36
CA ARG A 239 82.70 8.07 19.54
C ARG A 239 84.21 7.92 19.37
N LYS A 240 84.68 7.41 18.22
CA LYS A 240 86.11 7.30 17.93
C LYS A 240 86.79 8.67 17.90
N LEU A 241 86.14 9.67 17.30
CA LEU A 241 86.66 11.03 17.22
C LEU A 241 86.72 11.70 18.60
N ALA A 242 85.73 11.46 19.47
CA ALA A 242 85.78 11.91 20.85
C ALA A 242 86.97 11.30 21.62
N ILE A 243 87.26 10.00 21.40
CA ILE A 243 88.45 9.34 21.98
C ILE A 243 89.74 9.96 21.46
N THR A 244 89.87 10.14 20.13
CA THR A 244 91.09 10.74 19.57
C THR A 244 91.26 12.20 20.00
N ASN A 245 90.16 12.95 20.17
CA ASN A 245 90.24 14.31 20.70
C ASN A 245 90.73 14.31 22.15
N SER A 246 90.28 13.38 22.99
CA SER A 246 90.82 13.26 24.35
C SER A 246 92.31 12.87 24.35
N ASP A 247 92.74 11.99 23.44
CA ASP A 247 94.16 11.63 23.30
C ASP A 247 95.00 12.83 22.87
N VAL A 248 94.50 13.65 21.93
CA VAL A 248 95.15 14.90 21.50
C VAL A 248 95.23 15.90 22.65
N ASP A 249 94.18 16.04 23.46
CA ASP A 249 94.20 16.92 24.64
C ASP A 249 95.26 16.48 25.66
N VAL A 250 95.42 15.17 25.88
CA VAL A 250 96.50 14.61 26.73
C VAL A 250 97.87 14.96 26.15
N LEU A 251 98.09 14.69 24.85
CA LEU A 251 99.36 15.01 24.18
C LEU A 251 99.68 16.51 24.22
N GLN A 252 98.68 17.39 24.04
CA GLN A 252 98.88 18.84 24.17
C GLN A 252 99.31 19.23 25.59
N ASN A 253 98.78 18.58 26.61
CA ASN A 253 99.17 18.83 28.00
C ASN A 253 100.58 18.31 28.30
N GLU A 254 100.96 17.14 27.78
CA GLU A 254 102.34 16.63 27.85
C GLU A 254 103.34 17.54 27.12
N LEU A 255 102.97 18.07 25.95
CA LEU A 255 103.81 18.98 25.17
C LEU A 255 103.99 20.34 25.87
N LYS A 256 102.95 20.84 26.56
CA LYS A 256 103.06 22.00 27.47
C LYS A 256 104.00 21.72 28.64
N PHE A 257 103.97 20.50 29.19
CA PHE A 257 104.88 20.09 30.27
C PHE A 257 106.33 20.04 29.79
N ILE A 258 106.61 19.48 28.61
CA ILE A 258 107.96 19.47 28.01
C ILE A 258 108.45 20.90 27.73
N LYS A 259 107.61 21.78 27.17
CA LYS A 259 107.99 23.20 26.96
C LYS A 259 108.29 23.93 28.26
N ALA A 260 107.60 23.60 29.36
CA ALA A 260 107.91 24.15 30.68
C ALA A 260 109.25 23.60 31.21
N PHE A 261 109.56 22.32 30.95
CA PHE A 261 110.84 21.71 31.29
C PHE A 261 112.01 22.26 30.45
N GLU A 262 111.81 22.50 29.16
CA GLU A 262 112.78 23.11 28.24
C GLU A 262 113.14 24.54 28.67
N LYS A 263 112.14 25.33 29.10
CA LYS A 263 112.35 26.66 29.71
C LYS A 263 113.16 26.65 31.01
N HIS A 264 113.34 25.51 31.66
CA HIS A 264 114.16 25.35 32.86
C HIS A 264 115.57 24.78 32.57
N SER A 265 115.90 24.43 31.32
CA SER A 265 117.19 23.84 30.95
C SER A 265 118.14 24.79 30.18
N GLU A 266 117.68 25.98 29.77
CA GLU A 266 118.51 27.01 29.13
C GLU A 266 118.37 28.36 29.86
N SER A 267 119.08 28.54 30.97
CA SER A 267 119.52 29.87 31.46
C SER A 267 120.45 29.72 32.67
N ASN A 268 121.75 29.51 32.41
CA ASN A 268 122.83 29.80 33.34
C ASN A 268 123.91 30.60 32.58
N SER A 269 124.53 31.57 33.26
CA SER A 269 125.50 32.59 32.83
C SER A 269 124.90 33.80 32.08
N ASP A 270 125.17 35.06 32.43
CA ASP A 270 125.98 35.62 33.51
C ASP A 270 125.77 37.16 33.62
N SER A 271 126.09 37.71 34.79
CA SER A 271 126.56 39.11 35.04
C SER A 271 125.55 40.27 35.22
N SER A 272 125.03 40.47 36.46
CA SER A 272 125.51 41.41 37.51
C SER A 272 126.24 42.73 37.12
N PRO A 273 126.44 43.74 38.01
CA PRO A 273 125.56 44.43 38.99
C PRO A 273 125.81 45.97 39.08
N ASN A 274 125.01 46.71 39.89
CA ASN A 274 125.42 47.57 41.04
C ASN A 274 124.33 48.59 41.44
N GLN A 275 123.82 48.59 42.70
CA GLN A 275 124.23 49.38 43.89
C GLN A 275 123.82 50.88 43.83
N MET A 276 123.39 51.61 44.87
CA MET A 276 122.94 51.39 46.26
C MET A 276 122.46 52.77 46.82
N ASN A 277 121.54 52.78 47.79
CA ASN A 277 121.42 53.71 48.94
C ASN A 277 121.06 55.23 48.86
N GLN A 278 119.92 55.55 49.52
CA GLN A 278 119.71 56.43 50.70
C GLN A 278 119.95 57.97 50.70
N LEU A 279 118.87 58.66 51.15
CA LEU A 279 118.79 59.75 52.16
C LEU A 279 119.04 61.24 51.77
N SER A 280 118.02 62.05 52.13
CA SER A 280 118.03 63.40 52.75
C SER A 280 118.65 64.63 52.05
N LYS A 281 117.74 65.61 51.84
CA LYS A 281 117.73 67.00 52.38
C LYS A 281 118.70 68.08 51.83
N ASP A 282 118.03 69.15 51.36
CA ASP A 282 118.38 70.57 51.20
C ASP A 282 119.44 71.07 50.19
N GLU A 283 118.93 72.00 49.36
CA GLU A 283 119.54 73.20 48.76
C GLU A 283 121.00 73.19 48.25
N SER A 284 121.16 73.16 46.92
CA SER A 284 121.81 74.24 46.14
C SER A 284 121.79 73.88 44.65
N GLY A 285 121.72 74.91 43.79
CA GLY A 285 121.25 74.77 42.41
C GLY A 285 122.22 74.20 41.36
N ASN A 286 121.59 73.78 40.25
CA ASN A 286 122.10 73.51 38.88
C ASN A 286 122.90 72.20 38.68
N PRO A 287 122.84 71.50 37.51
CA PRO A 287 122.03 71.63 36.28
C PRO A 287 121.33 70.32 35.83
N ASN A 288 121.21 69.28 36.68
CA ASN A 288 120.64 67.97 36.29
C ASN A 288 119.10 67.97 36.08
N LEU A 289 118.42 69.05 36.44
CA LEU A 289 116.98 69.23 36.23
C LEU A 289 116.64 69.43 34.74
N LEU A 290 117.55 70.02 33.96
CA LEU A 290 117.32 70.31 32.55
C LEU A 290 117.35 69.03 31.70
N GLU A 291 118.26 68.11 32.03
CA GLU A 291 118.42 66.83 31.34
C GLU A 291 117.29 65.85 31.69
N SER A 292 116.83 65.84 32.97
CA SER A 292 115.61 65.11 33.38
C SER A 292 114.36 65.69 32.71
N ALA A 293 114.21 67.02 32.69
CA ALA A 293 113.08 67.67 32.03
C ALA A 293 113.09 67.45 30.51
N MET A 294 114.26 67.38 29.86
CA MET A 294 114.37 67.01 28.45
C MET A 294 114.05 65.53 28.20
N ALA A 295 114.50 64.62 29.06
CA ALA A 295 114.15 63.20 28.99
C ALA A 295 112.65 62.97 29.22
N GLU A 296 112.03 63.69 30.16
CA GLU A 296 110.59 63.71 30.40
C GLU A 296 109.81 64.32 29.23
N LEU A 297 110.33 65.39 28.59
CA LEU A 297 109.74 65.98 27.39
C LEU A 297 109.77 65.00 26.21
N GLU A 298 110.89 64.30 25.99
CA GLU A 298 111.00 63.29 24.94
C GLU A 298 110.15 62.05 25.24
N ALA A 299 110.02 61.64 26.51
CA ALA A 299 109.07 60.60 26.93
C ALA A 299 107.61 61.03 26.68
N ALA A 300 107.23 62.24 27.06
CA ALA A 300 105.90 62.79 26.82
C ALA A 300 105.58 62.94 25.32
N LYS A 301 106.56 63.29 24.48
CA LYS A 301 106.41 63.30 23.02
C LYS A 301 106.17 61.89 22.46
N LYS A 302 106.91 60.89 22.95
CA LYS A 302 106.73 59.48 22.56
C LYS A 302 105.36 58.95 22.98
N GLU A 303 104.92 59.25 24.21
CA GLU A 303 103.56 58.93 24.66
C GLU A 303 102.51 59.66 23.82
N LEU A 304 102.72 60.94 23.47
CA LEU A 304 101.81 61.67 22.59
C LEU A 304 101.72 61.05 21.19
N SER A 305 102.82 60.52 20.64
CA SER A 305 102.77 59.76 19.39
C SER A 305 102.04 58.42 19.54
N SER A 306 102.25 57.69 20.65
CA SER A 306 101.55 56.44 20.96
C SER A 306 100.04 56.67 21.07
N ILE A 307 99.62 57.70 21.81
CA ILE A 307 98.21 58.09 21.99
C ILE A 307 97.57 58.44 20.64
N LYS A 308 98.31 59.13 19.74
CA LYS A 308 97.81 59.42 18.39
C LYS A 308 97.60 58.15 17.58
N GLU A 309 98.56 57.22 17.59
CA GLU A 309 98.44 55.93 16.90
C GLU A 309 97.28 55.09 17.47
N GLU A 310 97.16 54.99 18.79
CA GLU A 310 96.03 54.34 19.47
C GLU A 310 94.69 54.99 19.11
N GLY A 311 94.66 56.32 19.00
CA GLY A 311 93.49 57.07 18.52
C GLY A 311 93.06 56.67 17.12
N PHE A 312 94.00 56.52 16.19
CA PHE A 312 93.73 56.01 14.83
C PHE A 312 93.29 54.55 14.83
N GLN A 313 93.89 53.70 15.66
CA GLN A 313 93.46 52.30 15.84
C GLN A 313 92.02 52.23 16.38
N CYS A 314 91.67 53.09 17.34
CA CYS A 314 90.32 53.21 17.89
C CYS A 314 89.31 53.65 16.81
N MET A 315 89.65 54.65 16.00
CA MET A 315 88.82 55.06 14.85
C MET A 315 88.61 53.91 13.85
N SER A 316 89.68 53.21 13.49
CA SER A 316 89.61 52.04 12.60
C SER A 316 88.73 50.93 13.17
N ALA A 317 88.88 50.61 14.46
CA ALA A 317 88.04 49.63 15.16
C ALA A 317 86.56 50.07 15.20
N MET A 318 86.29 51.36 15.43
CA MET A 318 84.93 51.91 15.35
C MET A 318 84.33 51.79 13.95
N ASP A 319 85.11 52.05 12.89
CA ASP A 319 84.63 51.91 11.51
C ASP A 319 84.36 50.45 11.14
N ILE A 320 85.19 49.51 11.60
CA ILE A 320 84.95 48.07 11.48
C ILE A 320 83.65 47.68 12.22
N LEU A 321 83.44 48.17 13.44
CA LEU A 321 82.23 47.92 14.22
C LEU A 321 80.98 48.49 13.51
N ARG A 322 81.03 49.73 13.00
CA ARG A 322 79.93 50.31 12.20
C ARG A 322 79.65 49.48 10.95
N GLY A 323 80.68 49.00 10.27
CA GLY A 323 80.56 48.12 9.12
C GLY A 323 79.89 46.79 9.46
N ARG A 324 80.28 46.15 10.57
CA ARG A 324 79.64 44.93 11.09
C ARG A 324 78.19 45.19 11.48
N LEU A 325 77.90 46.31 12.15
CA LEU A 325 76.55 46.70 12.55
C LEU A 325 75.64 46.83 11.31
N ARG A 326 76.10 47.52 10.26
CA ARG A 326 75.37 47.63 8.99
C ARG A 326 75.09 46.26 8.36
N LYS A 327 76.07 45.36 8.31
CA LYS A 327 75.89 43.99 7.80
C LYS A 327 74.86 43.21 8.62
N ILE A 328 74.89 43.30 9.95
CA ILE A 328 73.90 42.66 10.84
C ILE A 328 72.49 43.21 10.54
N TYR A 329 72.34 44.53 10.34
CA TYR A 329 71.04 45.11 9.97
C TYR A 329 70.53 44.61 8.61
N GLU A 330 71.42 44.51 7.61
CA GLU A 330 71.06 43.96 6.30
C GLU A 330 70.66 42.49 6.38
N GLU A 331 71.40 41.67 7.15
CA GLU A 331 71.10 40.27 7.40
C GLU A 331 69.78 40.10 8.16
N MET A 332 69.54 40.89 9.20
CA MET A 332 68.27 40.91 9.95
C MET A 332 67.09 41.23 9.01
N GLY A 333 67.25 42.19 8.11
CA GLY A 333 66.24 42.52 7.11
C GLY A 333 65.95 41.37 6.13
N LYS A 334 66.98 40.64 5.69
CA LYS A 334 66.81 39.44 4.85
C LYS A 334 66.11 38.31 5.61
N LEU A 335 66.49 38.10 6.87
CA LEU A 335 65.94 37.05 7.73
C LEU A 335 64.46 37.31 8.03
N LYS A 336 64.10 38.56 8.36
CA LYS A 336 62.70 38.98 8.55
C LYS A 336 61.85 38.76 7.30
N LYS A 337 62.35 39.10 6.11
CA LYS A 337 61.65 38.81 4.84
C LYS A 337 61.47 37.30 4.59
N SER A 338 62.41 36.47 5.03
CA SER A 338 62.28 35.02 4.92
C SER A 338 61.28 34.44 5.92
N GLU A 339 61.20 35.02 7.12
CA GLU A 339 60.22 34.70 8.17
C GLU A 339 58.80 35.03 7.71
N GLU A 340 58.55 36.24 7.20
CA GLU A 340 57.24 36.64 6.65
C GLU A 340 56.77 35.70 5.52
N LYS A 341 57.69 35.24 4.66
CA LYS A 341 57.40 34.24 3.64
C LYS A 341 57.03 32.89 4.28
N ALA A 342 57.81 32.42 5.24
CA ALA A 342 57.52 31.18 5.96
C ALA A 342 56.14 31.25 6.64
N ASP A 343 55.81 32.35 7.32
CA ASP A 343 54.51 32.57 7.96
C ASP A 343 53.36 32.54 6.97
N SER A 344 53.51 33.19 5.81
CA SER A 344 52.49 33.14 4.75
C SER A 344 52.26 31.69 4.26
N THR A 345 53.32 30.88 4.16
CA THR A 345 53.19 29.46 3.78
C THR A 345 52.54 28.64 4.88
N ILE A 346 52.85 28.90 6.16
CA ILE A 346 52.23 28.23 7.31
C ILE A 346 50.74 28.56 7.36
N GLN A 347 50.36 29.83 7.20
CA GLN A 347 48.95 30.24 7.15
C GLN A 347 48.21 29.59 5.98
N MET A 348 48.83 29.55 4.78
CA MET A 348 48.28 28.84 3.63
C MET A 348 48.05 27.36 3.94
N LEU A 349 49.03 26.66 4.49
CA LEU A 349 48.93 25.25 4.84
C LEU A 349 47.86 25.01 5.93
N ASN A 350 47.79 25.87 6.94
CA ASN A 350 46.79 25.78 8.00
C ASN A 350 45.36 25.95 7.43
N SER A 351 45.16 26.89 6.50
CA SER A 351 43.87 27.04 5.82
C SER A 351 43.48 25.81 4.99
N LYS A 352 44.45 25.16 4.32
CA LYS A 352 44.23 23.90 3.58
C LYS A 352 43.89 22.76 4.54
N LEU A 353 44.58 22.67 5.67
CA LEU A 353 44.34 21.67 6.71
C LEU A 353 42.94 21.81 7.31
N LEU A 354 42.52 23.02 7.65
CA LEU A 354 41.17 23.28 8.15
C LEU A 354 40.08 22.92 7.13
N ARG A 355 40.29 23.25 5.85
CA ARG A 355 39.37 22.84 4.77
C ARG A 355 39.34 21.32 4.56
N ALA A 356 40.48 20.64 4.69
CA ALA A 356 40.53 19.18 4.59
C ALA A 356 39.81 18.53 5.79
N LYS A 357 39.99 19.09 6.99
CA LYS A 357 39.31 18.64 8.21
C LYS A 357 37.80 18.78 8.10
N SER A 358 37.28 19.94 7.67
CA SER A 358 35.84 20.14 7.50
C SER A 358 35.23 19.20 6.44
N LYS A 359 35.95 18.97 5.33
CA LYS A 359 35.56 17.99 4.31
C LYS A 359 35.52 16.58 4.87
N LEU A 360 36.53 16.18 5.64
CA LEU A 360 36.57 14.86 6.28
C LEU A 360 35.39 14.70 7.25
N GLU A 361 35.11 15.69 8.09
CA GLU A 361 33.95 15.66 8.99
C GLU A 361 32.64 15.49 8.23
N SER A 362 32.42 16.26 7.15
CA SER A 362 31.22 16.12 6.31
C SER A 362 31.11 14.75 5.62
N ALA A 363 32.25 14.18 5.19
CA ALA A 363 32.27 12.84 4.60
C ALA A 363 31.99 11.75 5.65
N THR A 364 32.46 11.94 6.89
CA THR A 364 32.18 11.00 7.98
C THR A 364 30.72 11.02 8.42
N THR A 365 30.06 12.18 8.45
CA THR A 365 28.62 12.25 8.74
C THR A 365 27.81 11.62 7.62
N ALA A 366 28.15 11.91 6.35
CA ALA A 366 27.54 11.26 5.18
C ALA A 366 27.73 9.73 5.20
N SER A 367 28.92 9.25 5.58
CA SER A 367 29.19 7.81 5.72
C SER A 367 28.36 7.17 6.83
N LYS A 368 28.20 7.84 7.99
CA LYS A 368 27.32 7.37 9.07
C LYS A 368 25.86 7.29 8.61
N THR A 369 25.36 8.29 7.89
CA THR A 369 23.99 8.26 7.35
C THR A 369 23.82 7.16 6.31
N ALA A 370 24.78 6.96 5.41
CA ALA A 370 24.73 5.88 4.42
C ALA A 370 24.75 4.50 5.07
N LYS A 371 25.54 4.30 6.13
CA LYS A 371 25.54 3.04 6.90
C LYS A 371 24.19 2.78 7.58
N ALA A 372 23.56 3.82 8.16
CA ALA A 372 22.23 3.68 8.77
C ALA A 372 21.15 3.35 7.73
N ILE A 373 21.22 3.95 6.54
CA ILE A 373 20.32 3.61 5.42
C ILE A 373 20.56 2.16 4.98
N ALA A 374 21.82 1.75 4.81
CA ALA A 374 22.15 0.38 4.42
C ALA A 374 21.66 -0.66 5.44
N SER A 375 21.80 -0.40 6.76
CA SER A 375 21.27 -1.30 7.78
C SER A 375 19.74 -1.38 7.75
N ASN A 376 19.06 -0.26 7.52
CA ASN A 376 17.60 -0.23 7.41
C ASN A 376 17.11 -0.99 6.16
N LEU A 377 17.80 -0.85 5.03
CA LEU A 377 17.49 -1.60 3.81
C LEU A 377 17.75 -3.10 3.98
N SER A 378 18.82 -3.49 4.67
CA SER A 378 19.07 -4.91 5.01
C SER A 378 17.94 -5.48 5.86
N ALA A 379 17.53 -4.77 6.91
CA ALA A 379 16.42 -5.21 7.76
C ALA A 379 15.09 -5.32 7.00
N ALA A 380 14.79 -4.36 6.11
CA ALA A 380 13.60 -4.41 5.26
C ALA A 380 13.65 -5.59 4.27
N SER A 381 14.82 -5.88 3.70
CA SER A 381 15.00 -7.03 2.80
C SER A 381 14.81 -8.36 3.52
N GLU A 382 15.35 -8.49 4.75
CA GLU A 382 15.15 -9.67 5.59
C GLU A 382 13.67 -9.85 5.95
N GLN A 383 12.98 -8.77 6.30
CA GLN A 383 11.54 -8.80 6.57
C GLN A 383 10.72 -9.26 5.36
N LEU A 384 11.02 -8.74 4.16
CA LEU A 384 10.35 -9.16 2.92
C LEU A 384 10.61 -10.64 2.60
N GLN A 385 11.81 -11.14 2.92
CA GLN A 385 12.13 -12.56 2.73
C GLN A 385 11.31 -13.45 3.67
N ILE A 386 11.16 -13.06 4.95
CA ILE A 386 10.31 -13.77 5.91
C ILE A 386 8.84 -13.75 5.46
N GLU A 387 8.33 -12.60 5.02
CA GLU A 387 6.97 -12.48 4.51
C GLU A 387 6.76 -13.34 3.26
N LYS A 388 7.71 -13.35 2.33
CA LYS A 388 7.68 -14.24 1.16
C LYS A 388 7.60 -15.71 1.57
N GLU A 389 8.47 -16.15 2.48
CA GLU A 389 8.46 -17.54 2.97
C GLU A 389 7.13 -17.89 3.67
N SER A 390 6.51 -16.93 4.36
CA SER A 390 5.17 -17.10 4.94
C SER A 390 4.10 -17.26 3.85
N MET A 391 4.11 -16.40 2.83
CA MET A 391 3.16 -16.46 1.72
C MET A 391 3.30 -17.74 0.89
N GLU A 392 4.52 -18.27 0.75
CA GLU A 392 4.77 -19.56 0.10
C GLU A 392 4.12 -20.71 0.89
N LYS A 393 4.28 -20.74 2.22
CA LYS A 393 3.61 -21.75 3.07
C LYS A 393 2.09 -21.65 3.02
N GLU A 394 1.53 -20.44 3.05
CA GLU A 394 0.08 -20.25 2.90
C GLU A 394 -0.42 -20.71 1.53
N ARG A 395 0.34 -20.42 0.46
CA ARG A 395 0.02 -20.90 -0.89
C ARG A 395 0.04 -22.43 -0.97
N GLU A 396 1.02 -23.08 -0.33
CA GLU A 396 1.09 -24.54 -0.27
C GLU A 396 -0.13 -25.14 0.43
N LEU A 397 -0.54 -24.58 1.58
CA LEU A 397 -1.76 -25.00 2.29
C LEU A 397 -3.02 -24.82 1.43
N ILE A 398 -3.19 -23.68 0.76
CA ILE A 398 -4.31 -23.46 -0.15
C ILE A 398 -4.28 -24.46 -1.31
N ASN A 399 -3.10 -24.79 -1.84
CA ASN A 399 -2.97 -25.79 -2.90
C ASN A 399 -3.35 -27.20 -2.40
N GLU A 400 -3.03 -27.54 -1.16
CA GLU A 400 -3.49 -28.80 -0.54
C GLU A 400 -5.01 -28.80 -0.35
N GLU A 401 -5.58 -27.74 0.22
CA GLU A 401 -7.04 -27.59 0.41
C GLU A 401 -7.81 -27.62 -0.92
N THR A 402 -7.29 -26.98 -1.97
CA THR A 402 -7.91 -27.03 -3.30
C THR A 402 -7.84 -28.44 -3.91
N LYS A 403 -6.78 -29.20 -3.68
CA LYS A 403 -6.72 -30.62 -4.09
C LYS A 403 -7.73 -31.47 -3.34
N THR A 404 -7.89 -31.26 -2.03
CA THR A 404 -8.89 -32.03 -1.25
C THR A 404 -10.31 -31.68 -1.68
N ILE A 405 -10.63 -30.40 -1.88
CA ILE A 405 -11.94 -29.96 -2.37
C ILE A 405 -12.24 -30.56 -3.75
N LYS A 406 -11.26 -30.56 -4.67
CA LYS A 406 -11.43 -31.20 -6.00
C LYS A 406 -11.76 -32.68 -5.89
N ALA A 407 -11.03 -33.42 -5.05
CA ALA A 407 -11.32 -34.84 -4.83
C ALA A 407 -12.70 -35.08 -4.17
N GLU A 408 -13.12 -34.18 -3.27
CA GLU A 408 -14.48 -34.23 -2.70
C GLU A 408 -15.57 -33.92 -3.73
N MET A 409 -15.32 -32.98 -4.66
CA MET A 409 -16.23 -32.68 -5.77
C MET A 409 -16.37 -33.88 -6.72
N GLU A 410 -15.28 -34.48 -7.18
CA GLU A 410 -15.31 -35.68 -8.04
C GLU A 410 -16.07 -36.85 -7.37
N ASN A 411 -15.88 -37.02 -6.05
CA ASN A 411 -16.64 -38.01 -5.26
C ASN A 411 -18.13 -37.65 -5.11
N ALA A 412 -18.49 -36.36 -5.07
CA ALA A 412 -19.87 -35.93 -5.05
C ALA A 412 -20.53 -36.13 -6.42
N GLU A 413 -19.84 -35.80 -7.50
CA GLU A 413 -20.28 -35.99 -8.88
C GLU A 413 -20.56 -37.47 -9.17
N SER A 414 -19.62 -38.37 -8.87
CA SER A 414 -19.85 -39.82 -9.02
C SER A 414 -21.00 -40.37 -8.16
N LYS A 415 -21.27 -39.78 -6.98
CA LYS A 415 -22.46 -40.15 -6.18
C LYS A 415 -23.76 -39.65 -6.80
N ILE A 416 -23.74 -38.48 -7.45
CA ILE A 416 -24.88 -37.93 -8.17
C ILE A 416 -25.16 -38.80 -9.40
N GLU A 417 -24.15 -39.12 -10.21
CA GLU A 417 -24.27 -40.02 -11.36
C GLU A 417 -24.90 -41.36 -10.94
N LEU A 418 -24.38 -41.99 -9.88
CA LEU A 418 -24.95 -43.24 -9.34
C LEU A 418 -26.37 -43.08 -8.77
N ALA A 419 -26.78 -41.88 -8.37
CA ALA A 419 -28.15 -41.62 -7.90
C ALA A 419 -29.11 -41.37 -9.08
N GLU A 420 -28.63 -40.70 -10.13
CA GLU A 420 -29.35 -40.48 -11.39
C GLU A 420 -29.61 -41.81 -12.10
N GLU A 421 -28.60 -42.67 -12.23
CA GLU A 421 -28.78 -44.02 -12.80
C GLU A 421 -29.83 -44.85 -12.05
N ARG A 422 -29.87 -44.75 -10.71
CA ARG A 422 -30.89 -45.42 -9.89
C ARG A 422 -32.28 -44.83 -10.11
N LEU A 423 -32.38 -43.51 -10.30
CA LEU A 423 -33.64 -42.84 -10.56
C LEU A 423 -34.17 -43.22 -11.94
N GLU A 424 -33.32 -43.27 -12.96
CA GLU A 424 -33.69 -43.74 -14.30
C GLU A 424 -34.19 -45.18 -14.29
N ALA A 425 -33.51 -46.08 -13.57
CA ALA A 425 -33.97 -47.45 -13.40
C ALA A 425 -35.36 -47.51 -12.72
N ALA A 426 -35.57 -46.72 -11.66
CA ALA A 426 -36.87 -46.65 -10.98
C ALA A 426 -37.98 -46.05 -11.86
N LEU A 427 -37.66 -45.10 -12.75
CA LEU A 427 -38.61 -44.56 -13.72
C LEU A 427 -39.02 -45.59 -14.76
N GLN A 428 -38.07 -46.38 -15.29
CA GLN A 428 -38.38 -47.46 -16.23
C GLN A 428 -39.25 -48.55 -15.58
N GLU A 429 -38.95 -48.91 -14.32
CA GLU A 429 -39.78 -49.82 -13.55
C GLU A 429 -41.20 -49.25 -13.36
N LEU A 430 -41.32 -47.98 -12.96
CA LEU A 430 -42.62 -47.31 -12.83
C LEU A 430 -43.40 -47.31 -14.14
N GLU A 431 -42.75 -46.98 -15.26
CA GLU A 431 -43.38 -47.00 -16.58
C GLU A 431 -43.92 -48.41 -16.91
N SER A 432 -43.12 -49.45 -16.68
CA SER A 432 -43.56 -50.84 -16.87
C SER A 432 -44.77 -51.21 -15.98
N VAL A 433 -44.81 -50.73 -14.74
CA VAL A 433 -45.95 -50.93 -13.84
C VAL A 433 -47.17 -50.18 -14.36
N THR A 434 -47.04 -48.91 -14.77
CA THR A 434 -48.18 -48.13 -15.30
C THR A 434 -48.77 -48.74 -16.57
N VAL A 435 -47.94 -49.31 -17.45
CA VAL A 435 -48.41 -50.05 -18.63
C VAL A 435 -49.17 -51.30 -18.19
N SER A 436 -48.65 -52.07 -17.23
CA SER A 436 -49.33 -53.25 -16.71
C SER A 436 -50.64 -52.93 -15.99
N GLU A 437 -50.69 -51.81 -15.25
CA GLU A 437 -51.87 -51.29 -14.59
C GLU A 437 -52.93 -50.85 -15.61
N GLY A 438 -52.52 -50.13 -16.67
CA GLY A 438 -53.39 -49.74 -17.77
C GLY A 438 -54.05 -50.94 -18.46
N ILE A 439 -53.28 -52.00 -18.74
CA ILE A 439 -53.80 -53.26 -19.31
C ILE A 439 -54.79 -53.94 -18.34
N ALA A 440 -54.48 -53.97 -17.05
CA ALA A 440 -55.37 -54.54 -16.04
C ALA A 440 -56.71 -53.77 -15.94
N LEU A 441 -56.66 -52.42 -16.00
CA LEU A 441 -57.84 -51.57 -16.00
C LEU A 441 -58.68 -51.74 -17.26
N GLU A 442 -58.06 -51.88 -18.44
CA GLU A 442 -58.75 -52.13 -19.70
C GLU A 442 -59.45 -53.51 -19.69
N ASN A 443 -58.78 -54.55 -19.18
CA ASN A 443 -59.38 -55.87 -19.00
C ASN A 443 -60.59 -55.84 -18.05
N LEU A 444 -60.47 -55.11 -16.93
CA LEU A 444 -61.58 -54.91 -15.99
C LEU A 444 -62.74 -54.21 -16.69
N ARG A 445 -62.47 -53.13 -17.43
CA ARG A 445 -63.49 -52.39 -18.18
C ARG A 445 -64.20 -53.29 -19.18
N ALA A 446 -63.47 -54.06 -19.98
CA ALA A 446 -64.05 -55.01 -20.92
C ALA A 446 -64.94 -56.08 -20.23
N LEU A 447 -64.54 -56.59 -19.06
CA LEU A 447 -65.37 -57.50 -18.27
C LEU A 447 -66.64 -56.81 -17.74
N THR A 448 -66.54 -55.57 -17.27
CA THR A 448 -67.72 -54.80 -16.81
C THR A 448 -68.67 -54.50 -17.95
N GLU A 449 -68.18 -54.12 -19.14
CA GLU A 449 -69.01 -53.89 -20.32
C GLU A 449 -69.68 -55.19 -20.77
N LYS A 450 -68.96 -56.33 -20.80
CA LYS A 450 -69.54 -57.66 -21.08
C LYS A 450 -70.64 -58.04 -20.08
N THR A 451 -70.43 -57.81 -18.78
CA THR A 451 -71.44 -58.13 -17.76
C THR A 451 -72.65 -57.19 -17.82
N VAL A 452 -72.45 -55.90 -18.09
CA VAL A 452 -73.52 -54.91 -18.27
C VAL A 452 -74.33 -55.22 -19.53
N THR A 453 -73.66 -55.51 -20.66
CA THR A 453 -74.33 -55.90 -21.91
C THR A 453 -75.03 -57.25 -21.79
N ALA A 454 -74.44 -58.26 -21.14
CA ALA A 454 -75.12 -59.52 -20.85
C ALA A 454 -76.36 -59.29 -19.98
N ARG A 455 -76.26 -58.46 -18.93
CA ARG A 455 -77.41 -58.09 -18.07
C ARG A 455 -78.47 -57.30 -18.85
N ALA A 456 -78.08 -56.35 -19.68
CA ALA A 456 -78.98 -55.59 -20.53
C ALA A 456 -79.70 -56.51 -21.52
N SER A 457 -78.99 -57.43 -22.18
CA SER A 457 -79.56 -58.43 -23.09
C SER A 457 -80.52 -59.40 -22.40
N MET A 458 -80.20 -59.86 -21.18
CA MET A 458 -81.14 -60.64 -20.36
C MET A 458 -82.37 -59.82 -19.95
N CYS A 459 -82.23 -58.52 -19.79
CA CYS A 459 -83.34 -57.61 -19.46
C CYS A 459 -84.22 -57.32 -20.69
N MET A 460 -83.65 -57.26 -21.90
CA MET A 460 -84.38 -57.06 -23.16
C MET A 460 -85.23 -58.27 -23.59
N GLN A 461 -84.92 -59.49 -23.11
CA GLN A 461 -85.71 -60.70 -23.42
C GLN A 461 -86.97 -60.87 -22.58
N ASN A 462 -87.14 -60.08 -21.52
CA ASN A 462 -88.33 -60.10 -20.66
C ASN A 462 -88.92 -58.69 -20.64
N SER A 463 -89.59 -58.30 -21.71
CA SER A 463 -90.30 -57.03 -21.78
C SER A 463 -91.52 -57.09 -20.84
N THR A 464 -91.40 -56.34 -19.75
CA THR A 464 -92.45 -56.10 -18.73
C THR A 464 -92.53 -57.17 -17.63
N ILE A 465 -91.74 -56.97 -16.58
CA ILE A 465 -91.93 -57.62 -15.29
C ILE A 465 -93.07 -56.89 -14.58
N THR A 466 -94.24 -57.52 -14.47
CA THR A 466 -95.31 -57.08 -13.58
C THR A 466 -94.92 -57.37 -12.14
N ILE A 467 -94.41 -56.36 -11.46
CA ILE A 467 -94.10 -56.38 -10.01
C ILE A 467 -95.36 -55.99 -9.25
N SER A 468 -95.60 -56.66 -8.11
CA SER A 468 -96.72 -56.32 -7.23
C SER A 468 -96.57 -54.88 -6.73
N ARG A 469 -97.68 -54.18 -6.46
CA ARG A 469 -97.64 -52.80 -5.91
C ARG A 469 -96.76 -52.71 -4.66
N PHE A 470 -96.79 -53.73 -3.80
CA PHE A 470 -95.93 -53.80 -2.62
C PHE A 470 -94.45 -53.93 -2.97
N GLU A 471 -94.09 -54.74 -3.97
CA GLU A 471 -92.69 -54.90 -4.41
C GLU A 471 -92.18 -53.65 -5.12
N TYR A 472 -93.04 -52.97 -5.88
CA TYR A 472 -92.73 -51.66 -6.46
C TYR A 472 -92.48 -50.62 -5.37
N GLU A 473 -93.37 -50.51 -4.38
CA GLU A 473 -93.19 -49.59 -3.24
C GLU A 473 -91.94 -49.95 -2.42
N TYR A 474 -91.67 -51.24 -2.21
CA TYR A 474 -90.47 -51.72 -1.52
C TYR A 474 -89.17 -51.39 -2.28
N LEU A 475 -89.10 -51.69 -3.58
CA LEU A 475 -87.92 -51.42 -4.40
C LEU A 475 -87.71 -49.93 -4.64
N SER A 476 -88.80 -49.17 -4.84
CA SER A 476 -88.75 -47.71 -4.96
C SER A 476 -88.24 -47.09 -3.66
N SER A 477 -88.75 -47.53 -2.50
CA SER A 477 -88.26 -47.09 -1.19
C SER A 477 -86.78 -47.46 -0.96
N HIS A 478 -86.35 -48.64 -1.40
CA HIS A 478 -84.94 -49.05 -1.29
C HIS A 478 -84.02 -48.28 -2.24
N ALA A 479 -84.48 -47.96 -3.46
CA ALA A 479 -83.77 -47.11 -4.41
C ALA A 479 -83.67 -45.66 -3.92
N GLU A 480 -84.74 -45.14 -3.30
CA GLU A 480 -84.72 -43.84 -2.60
C GLU A 480 -83.70 -43.86 -1.45
N GLY A 481 -83.68 -44.92 -0.64
CA GLY A 481 -82.66 -45.09 0.40
C GLY A 481 -81.22 -45.13 -0.15
N ALA A 482 -80.99 -45.82 -1.26
CA ALA A 482 -79.68 -45.85 -1.93
C ALA A 482 -79.30 -44.48 -2.51
N LYS A 483 -80.27 -43.75 -3.08
CA LYS A 483 -80.09 -42.38 -3.57
C LYS A 483 -79.74 -41.43 -2.45
N GLU A 484 -80.45 -41.48 -1.32
CA GLU A 484 -80.10 -40.68 -0.14
C GLU A 484 -78.69 -40.97 0.37
N ILE A 485 -78.25 -42.24 0.35
CA ILE A 485 -76.89 -42.61 0.75
C ILE A 485 -75.86 -42.03 -0.24
N ALA A 486 -76.13 -42.08 -1.54
CA ALA A 486 -75.29 -41.48 -2.56
C ALA A 486 -75.22 -39.96 -2.41
N ASP A 487 -76.36 -39.30 -2.20
CA ASP A 487 -76.44 -37.85 -1.99
C ASP A 487 -75.70 -37.44 -0.72
N LYS A 488 -75.80 -38.21 0.38
CA LYS A 488 -75.01 -38.00 1.61
C LYS A 488 -73.51 -38.17 1.36
N ARG A 489 -73.10 -39.14 0.53
CA ARG A 489 -71.68 -39.35 0.16
C ARG A 489 -71.14 -38.21 -0.71
N VAL A 490 -71.93 -37.73 -1.67
CA VAL A 490 -71.57 -36.59 -2.52
C VAL A 490 -71.50 -35.32 -1.70
N ALA A 491 -72.48 -35.06 -0.82
CA ALA A 491 -72.47 -33.92 0.09
C ALA A 491 -71.26 -33.97 1.04
N ALA A 492 -70.92 -35.14 1.56
CA ALA A 492 -69.71 -35.31 2.35
C ALA A 492 -68.46 -34.97 1.54
N ALA A 493 -68.30 -35.54 0.33
CA ALA A 493 -67.16 -35.26 -0.54
C ALA A 493 -67.05 -33.76 -0.90
N GLN A 494 -68.17 -33.09 -1.18
CA GLN A 494 -68.22 -31.65 -1.41
C GLN A 494 -67.78 -30.87 -0.16
N ALA A 495 -68.22 -31.27 1.03
CA ALA A 495 -67.78 -30.66 2.28
C ALA A 495 -66.26 -30.84 2.53
N TRP A 496 -65.68 -32.00 2.19
CA TRP A 496 -64.23 -32.21 2.25
C TRP A 496 -63.48 -31.31 1.27
N VAL A 497 -63.98 -31.15 0.05
CA VAL A 497 -63.40 -30.24 -0.96
C VAL A 497 -63.48 -28.79 -0.51
N GLU A 498 -64.61 -28.35 0.05
CA GLU A 498 -64.78 -26.99 0.57
C GLU A 498 -63.88 -26.72 1.78
N ALA A 499 -63.71 -27.71 2.67
CA ALA A 499 -62.78 -27.64 3.79
C ALA A 499 -61.32 -27.51 3.32
N LEU A 500 -60.91 -28.27 2.30
CA LEU A 500 -59.58 -28.14 1.70
C LEU A 500 -59.38 -26.76 1.06
N LYS A 501 -60.36 -26.26 0.30
CA LYS A 501 -60.35 -24.90 -0.27
C LYS A 501 -60.33 -23.80 0.79
N ALA A 502 -60.92 -24.03 1.96
CA ALA A 502 -60.82 -23.11 3.08
C ALA A 502 -59.41 -23.12 3.69
N GLY A 503 -58.82 -24.31 3.87
CA GLY A 503 -57.44 -24.47 4.32
C GLY A 503 -56.41 -23.83 3.36
N GLU A 504 -56.61 -23.96 2.05
CA GLU A 504 -55.79 -23.31 1.02
C GLU A 504 -55.87 -21.77 1.12
N ARG A 505 -57.06 -21.21 1.31
CA ARG A 505 -57.21 -19.76 1.51
C ARG A 505 -56.55 -19.28 2.80
N GLU A 506 -56.60 -20.07 3.87
CA GLU A 506 -55.91 -19.76 5.13
C GLU A 506 -54.39 -19.78 4.96
N THR A 507 -53.83 -20.78 4.27
CA THR A 507 -52.38 -20.85 4.02
C THR A 507 -51.90 -19.71 3.12
N LEU A 508 -52.66 -19.36 2.08
CA LEU A 508 -52.38 -18.19 1.25
C LEU A 508 -52.41 -16.89 2.07
N GLY A 509 -53.42 -16.69 2.92
CA GLY A 509 -53.49 -15.54 3.82
C GLY A 509 -52.33 -15.46 4.81
N LYS A 510 -51.84 -16.60 5.31
CA LYS A 510 -50.62 -16.67 6.14
C LYS A 510 -49.38 -16.26 5.35
N ILE A 511 -49.22 -16.76 4.12
CA ILE A 511 -48.09 -16.40 3.24
C ILE A 511 -48.10 -14.90 2.95
N GLU A 512 -49.24 -14.31 2.62
CA GLU A 512 -49.38 -12.88 2.37
C GLU A 512 -49.08 -12.03 3.61
N SER A 513 -49.47 -12.50 4.80
CA SER A 513 -49.17 -11.80 6.07
C SER A 513 -47.67 -11.88 6.41
N CYS A 514 -47.04 -13.05 6.26
CA CYS A 514 -45.58 -13.19 6.43
C CYS A 514 -44.80 -12.35 5.41
N ARG A 515 -45.29 -12.24 4.18
CA ARG A 515 -44.68 -11.36 3.15
C ARG A 515 -44.77 -9.89 3.55
N ARG A 516 -45.94 -9.44 4.03
CA ARG A 516 -46.12 -8.07 4.52
C ARG A 516 -45.20 -7.76 5.70
N GLU A 517 -45.11 -8.66 6.68
CA GLU A 517 -44.18 -8.53 7.80
C GLU A 517 -42.71 -8.47 7.34
N ALA A 518 -42.32 -9.28 6.35
CA ALA A 518 -40.97 -9.24 5.79
C ALA A 518 -40.68 -7.91 5.08
N ASP A 519 -41.65 -7.35 4.35
CA ASP A 519 -41.52 -6.05 3.68
C ASP A 519 -41.47 -4.89 4.70
N GLU A 520 -42.25 -4.95 5.78
CA GLU A 520 -42.17 -3.99 6.91
C GLU A 520 -40.80 -4.04 7.60
N MET A 521 -40.27 -5.23 7.87
CA MET A 521 -38.93 -5.40 8.46
C MET A 521 -37.84 -4.82 7.55
N ARG A 522 -37.91 -5.06 6.24
CA ARG A 522 -36.98 -4.47 5.27
C ARG A 522 -37.04 -2.94 5.25
N LEU A 523 -38.23 -2.37 5.36
CA LEU A 523 -38.39 -0.91 5.41
C LEU A 523 -37.81 -0.32 6.69
N MET A 524 -38.00 -0.99 7.84
CA MET A 524 -37.40 -0.58 9.11
C MET A 524 -35.87 -0.68 9.06
N GLU A 525 -35.33 -1.77 8.52
CA GLU A 525 -33.88 -1.94 8.30
C GLU A 525 -33.31 -0.85 7.39
N GLU A 526 -34.01 -0.50 6.31
CA GLU A 526 -33.60 0.56 5.39
C GLU A 526 -33.67 1.96 6.05
N GLN A 527 -34.68 2.23 6.88
CA GLN A 527 -34.75 3.47 7.66
C GLN A 527 -33.61 3.58 8.67
N GLU A 528 -33.29 2.49 9.39
CA GLU A 528 -32.16 2.45 10.31
C GLU A 528 -30.82 2.58 9.56
N ARG A 529 -30.69 1.97 8.38
CA ARG A 529 -29.54 2.17 7.49
C ARG A 529 -29.39 3.64 7.13
N GLN A 530 -30.47 4.29 6.68
CA GLN A 530 -30.45 5.72 6.34
C GLN A 530 -30.14 6.62 7.54
N LYS A 531 -30.66 6.31 8.73
CA LYS A 531 -30.30 7.04 9.97
C LYS A 531 -28.83 6.86 10.30
N SER A 532 -28.31 5.63 10.23
CA SER A 532 -26.89 5.35 10.48
C SER A 532 -25.97 6.03 9.46
N GLU A 533 -26.36 6.08 8.19
CA GLU A 533 -25.63 6.82 7.15
C GLU A 533 -25.64 8.33 7.41
N LYS A 534 -26.78 8.89 7.82
CA LYS A 534 -26.87 10.31 8.22
C LYS A 534 -25.99 10.60 9.43
N LEU A 535 -25.96 9.73 10.43
CA LEU A 535 -25.08 9.86 11.60
C LEU A 535 -23.60 9.75 11.21
N LEU A 536 -23.24 8.85 10.29
CA LEU A 536 -21.89 8.74 9.76
C LEU A 536 -21.47 9.99 8.97
N LYS A 537 -22.38 10.58 8.20
CA LYS A 537 -22.14 11.87 7.50
C LYS A 537 -21.94 13.01 8.49
N ALA A 538 -22.83 13.15 9.47
CA ALA A 538 -22.70 14.17 10.52
C ALA A 538 -21.42 13.98 11.35
N LYS A 539 -21.04 12.73 11.67
CA LYS A 539 -19.77 12.44 12.36
C LYS A 539 -18.56 12.88 11.53
N LYS A 540 -18.55 12.61 10.22
CA LYS A 540 -17.49 13.06 9.31
C LYS A 540 -17.42 14.59 9.24
N GLU A 541 -18.56 15.28 9.24
CA GLU A 541 -18.63 16.74 9.25
C GLU A 541 -18.08 17.32 10.57
N VAL A 542 -18.47 16.76 11.71
CA VAL A 542 -17.95 17.17 13.04
C VAL A 542 -16.46 16.87 13.17
N GLU A 543 -15.96 15.74 12.67
CA GLU A 543 -14.52 15.45 12.62
C GLU A 543 -13.76 16.44 11.73
N GLN A 544 -14.34 16.84 10.60
CA GLN A 544 -13.77 17.89 9.75
C GLN A 544 -13.76 19.26 10.43
N GLU A 545 -14.82 19.62 11.17
CA GLU A 545 -14.87 20.86 11.96
C GLU A 545 -13.90 20.84 13.15
N LEU A 546 -13.78 19.72 13.86
CA LEU A 546 -12.75 19.53 14.89
C LEU A 546 -11.35 19.67 14.31
N HIS A 547 -11.07 19.09 13.14
CA HIS A 547 -9.81 19.27 12.45
C HIS A 547 -9.57 20.73 12.05
N ARG A 548 -10.60 21.49 11.65
CA ARG A 548 -10.50 22.92 11.36
C ARG A 548 -10.26 23.74 12.65
N ALA A 549 -10.94 23.42 13.75
CA ALA A 549 -10.80 24.07 15.04
C ALA A 549 -9.44 23.77 15.70
N GLN A 550 -8.91 22.56 15.56
CA GLN A 550 -7.55 22.20 16.00
C GLN A 550 -6.50 23.01 15.24
N LYS A 551 -6.67 23.21 13.93
CA LYS A 551 -5.79 24.08 13.12
C LYS A 551 -5.88 25.56 13.50
N LEU A 552 -7.03 26.02 13.99
CA LEU A 552 -7.20 27.38 14.52
C LEU A 552 -6.61 27.53 15.93
N ASN A 553 -6.73 26.52 16.78
CA ASN A 553 -6.14 26.50 18.12
C ASN A 553 -4.61 26.38 18.09
N GLU A 554 -4.01 25.78 17.05
CA GLU A 554 -2.56 25.82 16.79
C GLU A 554 -2.06 27.19 16.30
N ALA A 555 -2.96 28.12 15.96
CA ALA A 555 -2.63 29.47 15.49
C ALA A 555 -2.80 30.57 16.54
N THR A 556 -3.34 30.27 17.72
CA THR A 556 -3.50 31.23 18.83
C THR A 556 -3.10 30.59 20.15
N ASP A 557 -1.81 30.71 20.48
CA ASP A 557 -1.31 30.52 21.84
C ASP A 557 -0.58 31.79 22.27
N VAL A 558 -1.33 32.75 22.83
CA VAL A 558 -0.89 33.64 23.94
C VAL A 558 -2.11 34.05 24.77
N GLN A 559 -2.28 33.33 25.89
CA GLN A 559 -2.60 33.84 27.23
C GLN A 559 -4.04 34.31 27.55
N ILE A 560 -4.77 33.50 28.34
CA ILE A 560 -5.53 33.94 29.54
C ILE A 560 -5.44 32.83 30.60
N VAL A 561 -5.36 33.27 31.85
CA VAL A 561 -4.85 32.62 33.05
C VAL A 561 -5.99 32.18 34.00
N LEU A 562 -5.82 31.00 34.62
CA LEU A 562 -6.32 30.52 35.94
C LEU A 562 -7.82 30.14 36.19
N ARG A 563 -7.99 28.83 36.44
CA ARG A 563 -8.47 28.16 37.69
C ARG A 563 -9.88 27.49 37.69
N PRO A 564 -10.02 26.25 38.21
CA PRO A 564 -11.29 25.49 38.34
C PRO A 564 -11.87 25.61 39.78
N PRO A 565 -12.87 24.83 40.25
CA PRO A 565 -13.96 24.03 39.64
C PRO A 565 -15.37 24.41 40.22
N ARG A 566 -16.47 23.74 39.84
CA ARG A 566 -17.47 23.19 40.82
C ARG A 566 -18.67 22.45 40.20
N ARG A 567 -18.95 21.30 40.82
CA ARG A 567 -20.23 20.58 40.85
C ARG A 567 -21.31 21.37 41.63
N SER A 568 -22.56 21.26 41.20
CA SER A 568 -23.80 21.30 42.01
C SER A 568 -24.96 20.98 41.07
N VAL A 569 -25.77 19.92 41.22
CA VAL A 569 -26.74 19.60 42.29
C VAL A 569 -27.69 20.77 42.59
N LYS A 570 -28.90 20.73 42.02
CA LYS A 570 -30.25 20.83 42.63
C LYS A 570 -31.24 21.20 41.50
N GLU A 571 -32.22 20.39 41.12
CA GLU A 571 -33.35 19.88 41.90
C GLU A 571 -34.24 21.02 42.41
N ASN A 572 -35.40 21.17 41.75
CA ASN A 572 -36.72 21.36 42.36
C ASN A 572 -37.77 21.18 41.24
N SER A 573 -38.59 20.12 41.27
CA SER A 573 -39.78 19.92 42.13
C SER A 573 -40.95 20.77 41.62
N MET A 574 -42.19 20.33 41.49
CA MET A 574 -42.96 19.28 42.17
C MET A 574 -44.13 18.87 41.26
N THR A 575 -44.52 17.60 41.27
CA THR A 575 -45.80 17.19 41.88
C THR A 575 -45.86 15.68 41.95
N GLY A 576 -45.71 15.16 43.17
CA GLY A 576 -46.02 13.78 43.48
C GLY A 576 -47.49 13.61 43.82
N SER A 577 -48.03 12.43 43.57
CA SER A 577 -48.80 11.73 44.59
C SER A 577 -48.79 10.22 44.35
N ARG A 578 -48.85 9.51 45.46
CA ARG A 578 -48.55 8.10 45.67
C ARG A 578 -49.75 7.19 45.39
N ARG A 579 -49.40 5.96 45.00
CA ARG A 579 -49.96 4.65 45.40
C ARG A 579 -51.47 4.42 45.25
N ARG A 580 -51.82 3.33 44.55
CA ARG A 580 -52.62 2.22 45.11
C ARG A 580 -52.47 0.95 44.27
N SER A 581 -52.37 -0.16 44.99
CA SER A 581 -52.41 -1.54 44.53
C SER A 581 -53.83 -1.93 44.13
N ALA A 582 -54.01 -2.73 43.07
CA ALA A 582 -55.07 -3.74 42.98
C ALA A 582 -54.84 -4.70 41.80
N ARG A 583 -54.72 -6.00 42.11
CA ARG A 583 -55.05 -7.12 41.22
C ARG A 583 -56.58 -7.29 41.16
N ILE A 584 -57.12 -7.77 40.03
CA ILE A 584 -58.35 -8.60 39.84
C ILE A 584 -58.32 -8.97 38.32
N HIS A 585 -58.17 -10.22 37.86
CA HIS A 585 -59.02 -11.43 37.85
C HIS A 585 -60.08 -11.54 36.71
N ARG A 586 -59.76 -12.40 35.70
CA ARG A 586 -60.55 -13.52 35.06
C ARG A 586 -61.90 -13.18 34.33
N PRO A 587 -62.55 -14.06 33.49
CA PRO A 587 -62.47 -15.54 33.42
C PRO A 587 -62.60 -16.30 32.04
N ASN A 588 -62.15 -17.56 32.09
CA ASN A 588 -62.49 -18.86 31.43
C ASN A 588 -63.66 -19.08 30.42
N LEU A 589 -63.33 -19.79 29.30
CA LEU A 589 -63.79 -21.11 28.73
C LEU A 589 -65.30 -21.49 28.59
N PRO A 590 -65.70 -22.27 27.54
CA PRO A 590 -65.59 -23.75 27.53
C PRO A 590 -65.26 -24.41 26.15
N GLY A 591 -64.75 -25.66 26.17
CA GLY A 591 -64.37 -26.45 24.98
C GLY A 591 -65.22 -27.69 24.72
N LYS A 592 -64.80 -28.56 23.77
CA LYS A 592 -64.83 -30.06 23.83
C LYS A 592 -64.58 -30.82 22.48
N TYR A 593 -63.86 -31.96 22.61
CA TYR A 593 -63.79 -33.24 21.83
C TYR A 593 -62.99 -33.44 20.50
N ALA A 594 -61.76 -34.00 20.64
CA ALA A 594 -61.21 -35.33 20.20
C ALA A 594 -61.34 -35.86 18.74
N PRO A 595 -60.51 -36.83 18.21
CA PRO A 595 -59.64 -37.81 18.91
C PRO A 595 -58.24 -38.25 18.32
N ARG A 596 -57.41 -38.83 19.21
CA ARG A 596 -56.41 -39.96 19.16
C ARG A 596 -55.52 -40.27 17.92
N SER A 597 -54.19 -40.07 18.09
CA SER A 597 -53.05 -41.05 18.21
C SER A 597 -52.88 -42.25 17.24
N PRO A 598 -51.64 -42.71 16.88
CA PRO A 598 -50.57 -42.99 17.85
C PRO A 598 -49.09 -42.69 17.50
N SER A 599 -48.31 -42.91 18.55
CA SER A 599 -46.89 -42.72 18.87
C SER A 599 -45.85 -43.47 18.01
N ILE A 600 -44.71 -42.81 17.76
CA ILE A 600 -43.40 -43.47 17.63
C ILE A 600 -42.37 -42.70 18.46
N THR A 601 -41.65 -43.43 19.30
CA THR A 601 -40.61 -43.00 20.22
C THR A 601 -39.26 -42.89 19.51
N LEU A 602 -38.62 -41.72 19.53
CA LEU A 602 -37.19 -41.59 19.21
C LEU A 602 -36.45 -40.87 20.33
N LYS A 603 -35.47 -41.59 20.87
CA LYS A 603 -34.65 -41.25 22.03
C LYS A 603 -33.81 -40.01 21.75
N LYS A 604 -33.94 -38.99 22.61
CA LYS A 604 -33.01 -37.86 22.67
C LYS A 604 -31.62 -38.36 23.08
N ARG A 605 -30.63 -38.26 22.18
CA ARG A 605 -29.21 -38.36 22.52
C ARG A 605 -28.66 -36.95 22.76
N THR A 606 -28.49 -36.59 24.02
CA THR A 606 -27.60 -35.50 24.44
C THR A 606 -26.15 -35.95 24.24
N LYS A 607 -25.45 -35.38 23.25
CA LYS A 607 -23.98 -35.47 23.18
C LYS A 607 -23.39 -34.31 23.97
N VAL A 608 -22.87 -34.62 25.15
CA VAL A 608 -21.91 -33.81 25.88
C VAL A 608 -20.58 -33.91 25.12
N MET A 609 -20.04 -32.79 24.67
CA MET A 609 -18.69 -32.71 24.08
C MET A 609 -17.64 -32.83 25.19
N PRO A 610 -16.70 -33.80 25.15
CA PRO A 610 -15.55 -33.78 26.04
C PRO A 610 -14.50 -32.77 25.54
N ASN A 611 -14.14 -31.84 26.41
CA ASN A 611 -13.07 -30.85 26.25
C ASN A 611 -11.73 -31.51 25.83
N LEU A 612 -11.18 -31.11 24.66
CA LEU A 612 -9.89 -31.56 24.12
C LEU A 612 -8.65 -30.99 24.84
N ALA A 613 -8.84 -30.24 25.94
CA ALA A 613 -7.75 -29.60 26.68
C ALA A 613 -6.95 -30.52 27.64
N LYS A 614 -7.11 -31.86 27.56
CA LYS A 614 -6.46 -32.82 28.48
C LYS A 614 -5.35 -33.69 27.88
N PHE A 615 -5.03 -33.57 26.59
CA PHE A 615 -3.99 -34.42 25.98
C PHE A 615 -2.56 -33.86 26.01
N PHE A 616 -2.35 -32.61 26.43
CA PHE A 616 -0.99 -32.02 26.47
C PHE A 616 -0.61 -31.48 27.87
N ARG A 617 -0.62 -32.36 28.88
CA ARG A 617 0.06 -32.07 30.14
C ARG A 617 0.98 -33.23 30.55
N GLY A 618 2.23 -33.04 30.16
CA GLY A 618 3.50 -33.70 30.50
C GLY A 618 3.55 -34.86 31.51
N LYS A 619 4.39 -35.84 31.17
CA LYS A 619 5.24 -36.54 32.14
C LYS A 619 6.66 -36.69 31.57
N ARG A 620 7.60 -35.97 32.18
CA ARG A 620 9.04 -36.25 32.11
C ARG A 620 9.38 -37.43 33.02
N SER A 621 10.39 -38.18 32.59
CA SER A 621 11.36 -39.00 33.34
C SER A 621 10.88 -40.20 34.17
N LYS A 622 11.42 -41.39 33.88
CA LYS A 622 12.61 -41.93 34.58
C LYS A 622 13.07 -43.28 33.99
N GLN A 623 14.39 -43.41 33.84
CA GLN A 623 15.25 -44.57 34.14
C GLN A 623 14.81 -45.95 33.62
N GLN A 624 15.53 -46.49 32.64
CA GLN A 624 16.70 -47.35 32.84
C GLN A 624 17.48 -47.51 31.53
#